data_AF-A0A1C2GMT5-F1
#
_entry.id   AF-A0A1C2GMT5-F1
#
_cell.length_a   1.000
_cell.length_b   1.000
_cell.length_c   1.000
_cell.angle_alpha   90.00
_cell.angle_beta   90.00
_cell.angle_gamma   90.00
#
_symmetry.space_group_name_H-M   'P 1'
#
loop_
_entity.id
_entity.type
_entity.pdbx_description
1 polymer ?
#
loop_
_entity_poly.entity_id
_entity_poly.type
_entity_poly.pdbx_seq_one_letter_code
_entity_poly.pdbx_strand_id
1 'polypeptide(L)'
;MNTLFAILLNFSLLFHHPGTTTSPEAGNETDTITRKKVKMVINFPTPAVPRLFYVQRDPNTNTIIYDLNQDASGQLDPDNPIHVYWIKYNERSQKEELNLIQRKFAYGLVTKPLGNNKFDVRFVSYKKYPLLLMRSATDNKYHIYATVAKKQIILNRVFLRIEGGSFWIPNVVYAEIKGTDPDTGKEVVERFKP
;
A
#
# COMPACT_ATOMS: atom_id res chain seq x y z
N MET A 1 -23.10 9.10 2.90
CA MET A 1 -23.19 10.13 1.86
C MET A 1 -21.76 10.61 1.56
N ASN A 2 -21.26 10.25 0.38
CA ASN A 2 -20.00 10.62 -0.29
C ASN A 2 -18.73 10.95 0.52
N THR A 3 -17.77 10.03 0.48
CA THR A 3 -16.35 10.42 0.49
C THR A 3 -15.65 9.75 -0.69
N LEU A 4 -15.23 10.60 -1.62
CA LEU A 4 -14.49 10.28 -2.85
C LEU A 4 -13.28 9.40 -2.57
N PHE A 5 -13.35 8.12 -2.95
CA PHE A 5 -12.16 7.31 -3.21
C PHE A 5 -11.68 7.64 -4.63
N ALA A 6 -10.95 8.75 -4.78
CA ALA A 6 -10.29 9.09 -6.03
C ALA A 6 -9.07 8.17 -6.22
N ILE A 7 -9.09 7.26 -7.19
CA ILE A 7 -8.64 7.51 -8.57
C ILE A 7 -7.18 7.93 -8.60
N LEU A 8 -6.29 7.01 -9.03
CA LEU A 8 -5.31 7.21 -10.11
C LEU A 8 -4.38 5.98 -10.29
N LEU A 9 -4.43 5.29 -11.43
CA LEU A 9 -3.26 4.79 -12.16
C LEU A 9 -3.68 4.75 -13.66
N ASN A 10 -2.77 4.97 -14.57
CA ASN A 10 -2.80 4.45 -15.93
C ASN A 10 -1.38 4.72 -16.37
N PHE A 11 -0.68 3.69 -16.81
CA PHE A 11 0.38 3.70 -17.82
C PHE A 11 1.25 2.45 -17.65
N SER A 12 0.87 1.40 -18.39
CA SER A 12 1.81 0.47 -19.04
C SER A 12 1.03 -0.40 -20.03
N LEU A 13 0.46 0.23 -21.06
CA LEU A 13 0.01 -0.43 -22.29
C LEU A 13 0.11 0.58 -23.45
N LEU A 14 1.31 1.12 -23.65
CA LEU A 14 1.67 1.85 -24.86
C LEU A 14 3.00 1.31 -25.39
N PHE A 15 2.92 0.09 -25.89
CA PHE A 15 3.62 -0.31 -27.12
C PHE A 15 2.67 -1.28 -27.85
N HIS A 16 1.71 -0.73 -28.58
CA HIS A 16 1.03 -1.40 -29.69
C HIS A 16 1.66 -0.85 -30.98
N HIS A 17 2.22 -1.72 -31.81
CA HIS A 17 2.46 -1.45 -33.23
C HIS A 17 1.33 -2.11 -34.04
N PRO A 18 0.76 -1.45 -35.07
CA PRO A 18 -0.23 -2.04 -35.96
C PRO A 18 0.42 -2.61 -37.25
N GLY A 19 -0.20 -3.67 -37.78
CA GLY A 19 0.09 -4.29 -39.09
C GLY A 19 -0.08 -5.82 -38.99
N THR A 20 -0.86 -6.55 -39.78
CA THR A 20 -1.52 -6.28 -41.06
C THR A 20 -2.71 -7.26 -41.23
N THR A 21 -3.69 -6.81 -42.01
CA THR A 21 -4.90 -7.39 -42.60
C THR A 21 -4.90 -8.88 -42.99
N THR A 22 -6.03 -9.59 -42.76
CA THR A 22 -6.88 -10.32 -43.74
C THR A 22 -8.16 -10.89 -43.09
N SER A 23 -9.25 -10.94 -43.84
CA SER A 23 -10.64 -11.38 -43.52
C SER A 23 -11.12 -12.31 -44.65
N PRO A 24 -12.28 -13.01 -44.61
CA PRO A 24 -12.99 -13.76 -43.55
C PRO A 24 -13.30 -15.23 -43.94
N GLU A 25 -13.63 -16.11 -43.00
CA GLU A 25 -14.52 -17.26 -43.30
C GLU A 25 -15.31 -17.70 -42.06
N ALA A 26 -16.59 -18.03 -42.29
CA ALA A 26 -17.62 -18.27 -41.29
C ALA A 26 -17.52 -19.68 -40.69
N GLY A 27 -17.84 -19.78 -39.40
CA GLY A 27 -18.07 -21.03 -38.69
C GLY A 27 -18.77 -20.73 -37.37
N ASN A 28 -20.08 -20.92 -37.33
CA ASN A 28 -20.86 -20.94 -36.10
C ASN A 28 -20.44 -22.14 -35.26
N GLU A 29 -19.99 -21.92 -34.02
CA GLU A 29 -20.18 -22.89 -32.95
C GLU A 29 -20.25 -22.16 -31.61
N THR A 30 -21.42 -22.31 -31.00
CA THR A 30 -21.82 -21.69 -29.74
C THR A 30 -21.21 -22.51 -28.61
N ASP A 31 -20.01 -22.17 -28.17
CA ASP A 31 -19.42 -22.77 -26.97
C ASP A 31 -19.28 -21.71 -25.87
N THR A 32 -20.33 -21.63 -25.05
CA THR A 32 -20.34 -20.95 -23.75
C THR A 32 -19.33 -21.60 -22.81
N ILE A 33 -18.05 -21.31 -23.00
CA ILE A 33 -17.03 -21.55 -21.97
C ILE A 33 -17.27 -20.52 -20.87
N THR A 34 -18.05 -20.93 -19.88
CA THR A 34 -18.05 -20.28 -18.56
C THR A 34 -16.62 -20.37 -18.02
N ARG A 35 -15.79 -19.36 -18.31
CA ARG A 35 -14.47 -19.18 -17.69
C ARG A 35 -14.71 -19.00 -16.19
N LYS A 36 -14.75 -20.11 -15.46
CA LYS A 36 -14.63 -20.14 -14.01
C LYS A 36 -13.29 -19.47 -13.69
N LYS A 37 -13.34 -18.18 -13.34
CA LYS A 37 -12.16 -17.36 -13.06
C LYS A 37 -11.45 -18.00 -11.88
N VAL A 38 -10.43 -18.82 -12.16
CA VAL A 38 -9.60 -19.44 -11.13
C VAL A 38 -8.96 -18.31 -10.35
N LYS A 39 -9.38 -18.15 -9.10
CA LYS A 39 -8.83 -17.14 -8.18
C LYS A 39 -7.41 -17.58 -7.83
N MET A 40 -6.42 -17.10 -8.60
CA MET A 40 -5.02 -17.39 -8.32
C MET A 40 -4.68 -16.93 -6.90
N VAL A 41 -4.19 -17.86 -6.08
CA VAL A 41 -3.68 -17.54 -4.74
C VAL A 41 -2.35 -16.83 -4.93
N ILE A 42 -2.33 -15.52 -4.67
CA ILE A 42 -1.11 -14.71 -4.76
C ILE A 42 -0.35 -14.88 -3.45
N ASN A 43 0.86 -15.43 -3.53
CA ASN A 43 1.79 -15.42 -2.40
C ASN A 43 2.52 -14.08 -2.36
N PHE A 44 2.36 -13.32 -1.28
CA PHE A 44 2.98 -12.01 -1.13
C PHE A 44 4.35 -12.14 -0.45
N PRO A 45 5.43 -11.59 -1.04
CA PRO A 45 6.73 -11.59 -0.40
C PRO A 45 6.74 -10.69 0.83
N THR A 46 7.50 -11.05 1.85
CA THR A 46 7.79 -10.16 2.99
C THR A 46 9.02 -9.32 2.66
N PRO A 47 8.95 -7.98 2.67
CA PRO A 47 10.11 -7.13 2.43
C PRO A 47 11.22 -7.33 3.48
N ALA A 48 12.49 -7.28 3.05
CA ALA A 48 13.64 -7.40 3.93
C ALA A 48 13.65 -6.31 5.03
N VAL A 49 14.01 -6.67 6.26
CA VAL A 49 14.01 -5.80 7.47
C VAL A 49 15.36 -5.11 7.68
N PRO A 50 15.43 -3.96 8.39
CA PRO A 50 14.32 -3.25 9.07
C PRO A 50 13.64 -2.19 8.21
N ARG A 51 12.31 -2.05 8.35
CA ARG A 51 11.43 -1.05 7.71
C ARG A 51 10.42 -0.54 8.73
N LEU A 52 9.80 0.63 8.52
CA LEU A 52 8.73 1.08 9.43
C LEU A 52 7.49 0.21 9.23
N PHE A 53 6.96 0.19 8.00
CA PHE A 53 5.86 -0.68 7.60
C PHE A 53 5.77 -0.74 6.08
N TYR A 54 4.87 -1.58 5.56
CA TYR A 54 4.62 -1.67 4.13
C TYR A 54 3.15 -1.92 3.82
N VAL A 55 2.75 -1.54 2.60
CA VAL A 55 1.41 -1.76 2.09
C VAL A 55 1.48 -2.74 0.91
N GLN A 56 0.65 -3.77 0.98
CA GLN A 56 0.41 -4.71 -0.13
C GLN A 56 -1.05 -4.66 -0.53
N ARG A 57 -1.33 -5.07 -1.77
CA ARG A 57 -2.70 -5.07 -2.29
C ARG A 57 -2.88 -6.10 -3.38
N ASP A 58 -4.12 -6.50 -3.60
CA ASP A 58 -4.47 -7.15 -4.87
C ASP A 58 -4.36 -6.17 -6.06
N PRO A 59 -4.17 -6.67 -7.30
CA PRO A 59 -3.97 -8.07 -7.69
C PRO A 59 -2.50 -8.43 -7.94
N ASN A 60 -1.53 -7.65 -7.49
CA ASN A 60 -0.12 -7.93 -7.76
C ASN A 60 0.74 -7.83 -6.49
N THR A 61 1.92 -8.43 -6.52
CA THR A 61 2.82 -8.51 -5.35
C THR A 61 3.62 -7.24 -5.11
N ASN A 62 3.46 -6.20 -5.93
CA ASN A 62 4.20 -4.96 -5.77
C ASN A 62 3.83 -4.32 -4.45
N THR A 63 4.86 -3.89 -3.74
CA THR A 63 4.74 -3.49 -2.34
C THR A 63 5.17 -2.05 -2.21
N ILE A 64 4.35 -1.23 -1.54
CA ILE A 64 4.73 0.12 -1.17
C ILE A 64 5.45 0.04 0.16
N ILE A 65 6.63 0.62 0.21
CA ILE A 65 7.49 0.67 1.38
C ILE A 65 7.41 2.05 2.00
N TYR A 66 7.40 2.08 3.32
CA TYR A 66 7.50 3.28 4.13
C TYR A 66 8.71 3.10 5.06
N ASP A 67 9.80 3.79 4.75
CA ASP A 67 11.03 3.78 5.55
C ASP A 67 11.23 5.15 6.20
N LEU A 68 12.03 5.21 7.26
CA LEU A 68 12.44 6.48 7.85
C LEU A 68 13.24 7.29 6.84
N ASN A 69 12.94 8.59 6.73
CA ASN A 69 13.79 9.53 6.01
C ASN A 69 14.66 10.26 7.02
N GLN A 70 15.85 9.72 7.25
CA GLN A 70 16.82 10.25 8.21
C GLN A 70 18.14 10.58 7.53
N ASP A 71 18.80 11.61 8.04
CA ASP A 71 20.17 11.92 7.65
C ASP A 71 21.18 10.94 8.27
N ALA A 72 22.46 11.12 7.94
CA ALA A 72 23.54 10.29 8.47
C ALA A 72 23.70 10.39 10.01
N SER A 73 23.14 11.42 10.64
CA SER A 73 23.14 11.59 12.11
C SER A 73 21.93 10.92 12.77
N GLY A 74 21.01 10.34 12.00
CA GLY A 74 19.78 9.72 12.48
C GLY A 74 18.67 10.72 12.81
N GLN A 75 18.81 11.99 12.39
CA GLN A 75 17.77 13.00 12.52
C GLN A 75 16.76 12.87 11.37
N LEU A 76 15.47 12.92 11.70
CA LEU A 76 14.40 12.86 10.71
C LEU A 76 14.32 14.17 9.93
N ASP A 77 14.06 14.05 8.64
CA ASP A 77 13.59 15.18 7.84
C ASP A 77 12.25 15.68 8.45
N PRO A 78 12.18 16.94 8.92
CA PRO A 78 10.99 17.45 9.61
C PRO A 78 9.79 17.64 8.67
N ASP A 79 10.04 17.84 7.38
CA ASP A 79 8.99 18.04 6.36
C ASP A 79 8.52 16.70 5.79
N ASN A 80 9.45 15.74 5.65
CA ASN A 80 9.19 14.44 5.06
C ASN A 80 9.84 13.31 5.86
N PRO A 81 9.40 13.01 7.10
CA PRO A 81 10.08 12.06 7.98
C PRO A 81 9.99 10.58 7.52
N ILE A 82 9.19 10.31 6.49
CA ILE A 82 8.96 8.96 5.96
C ILE A 82 9.15 8.98 4.44
N HIS A 83 10.10 8.19 3.96
CA HIS A 83 10.35 7.99 2.53
C HIS A 83 9.45 6.87 2.02
N VAL A 84 8.65 7.16 0.99
CA VAL A 84 7.68 6.23 0.41
C VAL A 84 8.06 5.90 -1.02
N TYR A 85 8.18 4.60 -1.32
CA TYR A 85 8.59 4.10 -2.63
C TYR A 85 8.05 2.69 -2.89
N TRP A 86 8.07 2.25 -4.15
CA TRP A 86 7.71 0.89 -4.56
C TRP A 86 8.89 -0.06 -4.48
N ILE A 87 8.61 -1.31 -4.13
CA ILE A 87 9.38 -2.47 -4.58
C ILE A 87 8.50 -3.25 -5.55
N LYS A 88 8.94 -3.32 -6.81
CA LYS A 88 8.26 -4.04 -7.87
C LYS A 88 8.77 -5.48 -7.94
N TYR A 89 8.17 -6.35 -7.15
CA TYR A 89 8.57 -7.76 -7.08
C TYR A 89 8.34 -8.52 -8.39
N ASN A 90 7.38 -8.09 -9.21
CA ASN A 90 7.20 -8.61 -10.56
C ASN A 90 8.29 -8.16 -11.56
N GLU A 91 9.10 -7.16 -11.20
CA GLU A 91 10.14 -6.53 -12.04
C GLU A 91 11.49 -6.61 -11.32
N ARG A 92 11.97 -7.84 -11.04
CA ARG A 92 13.28 -8.10 -10.42
C ARG A 92 13.49 -7.42 -9.06
N SER A 93 12.40 -7.14 -8.32
CA SER A 93 12.43 -6.43 -7.04
C SER A 93 13.03 -5.02 -7.12
N GLN A 94 12.88 -4.36 -8.27
CA GLN A 94 13.38 -3.00 -8.47
C GLN A 94 12.70 -2.00 -7.51
N LYS A 95 13.49 -1.06 -6.97
CA LYS A 95 12.97 0.10 -6.25
C LYS A 95 12.55 1.19 -7.23
N GLU A 96 11.38 1.80 -7.00
CA GLU A 96 10.86 2.89 -7.83
C GLU A 96 10.19 3.97 -6.97
N GLU A 97 10.50 5.24 -7.22
CA GLU A 97 9.90 6.37 -6.51
C GLU A 97 8.41 6.53 -6.85
N LEU A 98 7.63 7.05 -5.88
CA LEU A 98 6.27 7.50 -6.19
C LEU A 98 6.32 8.73 -7.11
N ASN A 99 5.58 8.68 -8.21
CA ASN A 99 5.33 9.87 -9.00
C ASN A 99 4.42 10.86 -8.25
N LEU A 100 4.33 12.11 -8.74
CA LEU A 100 3.60 13.18 -8.08
C LEU A 100 2.12 12.83 -7.80
N ILE A 101 1.50 12.14 -8.75
CA ILE A 101 0.09 11.73 -8.66
C ILE A 101 -0.10 10.70 -7.55
N GLN A 102 0.70 9.62 -7.56
CA GLN A 102 0.65 8.56 -6.55
C GLN A 102 0.92 9.12 -5.15
N ARG A 103 1.88 10.05 -5.05
CA ARG A 103 2.23 10.73 -3.81
C ARG A 103 1.10 11.61 -3.28
N LYS A 104 0.40 12.36 -4.14
CA LYS A 104 -0.65 13.28 -3.70
C LYS A 104 -1.99 12.61 -3.42
N PHE A 105 -2.31 11.52 -4.11
CA PHE A 105 -3.68 10.97 -4.10
C PHE A 105 -3.80 9.52 -3.64
N ALA A 106 -2.74 8.71 -3.71
CA ALA A 106 -2.81 7.28 -3.41
C ALA A 106 -1.98 6.89 -2.17
N TYR A 107 -0.68 6.74 -2.35
CA TYR A 107 0.22 6.07 -1.42
C TYR A 107 1.07 7.02 -0.60
N GLY A 108 1.00 8.33 -0.84
CA GLY A 108 1.73 9.28 -0.02
C GLY A 108 1.15 9.44 1.39
N LEU A 109 1.90 10.17 2.19
CA LEU A 109 1.54 10.51 3.56
C LEU A 109 1.39 12.03 3.69
N VAL A 110 0.51 12.44 4.59
CA VAL A 110 0.51 13.77 5.21
C VAL A 110 1.13 13.60 6.58
N THR A 111 2.16 14.37 6.87
CA THR A 111 2.88 14.36 8.15
C THR A 111 2.77 15.71 8.83
N LYS A 112 2.54 15.72 10.14
CA LYS A 112 2.53 16.93 10.94
C LYS A 112 3.38 16.73 12.19
N PRO A 113 4.39 17.59 12.43
CA PRO A 113 5.17 17.52 13.66
C PRO A 113 4.28 17.81 14.87
N LEU A 114 4.45 17.00 15.92
CA LEU A 114 3.78 17.15 17.21
C LEU A 114 4.74 17.65 18.32
N GLY A 115 6.01 17.88 17.97
CA GLY A 115 7.09 18.13 18.92
C GLY A 115 7.67 16.85 19.50
N ASN A 116 8.79 16.96 20.23
CA ASN A 116 9.49 15.84 20.89
C ASN A 116 9.77 14.67 19.94
N ASN A 117 10.15 14.97 18.69
CA ASN A 117 10.40 13.98 17.64
C ASN A 117 9.21 13.03 17.36
N LYS A 118 7.98 13.52 17.55
CA LYS A 118 6.76 12.79 17.21
C LYS A 118 6.06 13.44 16.02
N PHE A 119 5.39 12.62 15.20
CA PHE A 119 4.62 13.11 14.06
C PHE A 119 3.26 12.44 13.99
N ASP A 120 2.20 13.22 13.77
CA ASP A 120 0.92 12.70 13.28
C ASP A 120 1.11 12.35 11.80
N VAL A 121 0.75 11.13 11.44
CA VAL A 121 0.92 10.57 10.11
C VAL A 121 -0.44 10.12 9.59
N ARG A 122 -0.79 10.53 8.38
CA ARG A 122 -2.05 10.16 7.71
C ARG A 122 -1.77 9.68 6.30
N PHE A 123 -2.44 8.63 5.85
CA PHE A 123 -2.48 8.34 4.41
C PHE A 123 -3.24 9.44 3.68
N VAL A 124 -2.72 9.91 2.55
CA VAL A 124 -3.43 10.89 1.70
C VAL A 124 -4.79 10.37 1.25
N SER A 125 -4.88 9.05 1.02
CA SER A 125 -6.09 8.33 0.59
C SER A 125 -7.04 7.96 1.72
N TYR A 126 -6.62 8.07 2.99
CA TYR A 126 -7.41 7.60 4.13
C TYR A 126 -7.15 8.39 5.42
N LYS A 127 -7.33 9.71 5.37
CA LYS A 127 -6.97 10.65 6.46
C LYS A 127 -7.68 10.38 7.80
N LYS A 128 -8.82 9.70 7.80
CA LYS A 128 -9.56 9.37 9.03
C LYS A 128 -8.87 8.32 9.90
N TYR A 129 -7.84 7.64 9.40
CA TYR A 129 -7.05 6.68 10.18
C TYR A 129 -5.76 7.33 10.71
N PRO A 130 -5.72 7.73 12.00
CA PRO A 130 -4.53 8.31 12.60
C PRO A 130 -3.42 7.26 12.76
N LEU A 131 -2.21 7.66 12.41
CA LEU A 131 -0.98 6.96 12.77
C LEU A 131 -0.07 7.93 13.53
N LEU A 132 0.80 7.37 14.37
CA LEU A 132 1.76 8.14 15.16
C LEU A 132 3.17 7.61 14.92
N LEU A 133 4.06 8.45 14.40
CA LEU A 133 5.49 8.16 14.34
C LEU A 133 6.13 8.62 15.65
N MET A 134 6.75 7.70 16.39
CA MET A 134 7.51 8.02 17.60
C MET A 134 8.54 6.94 17.91
N ARG A 135 9.52 7.28 18.75
CA ARG A 135 10.47 6.29 19.29
C ARG A 135 9.78 5.39 20.33
N SER A 136 10.04 4.10 20.29
CA SER A 136 9.67 3.19 21.36
C SER A 136 10.54 3.44 22.59
N ALA A 137 9.94 3.31 23.77
CA ALA A 137 10.68 3.32 25.04
C ALA A 137 11.53 2.05 25.24
N THR A 138 11.21 0.95 24.55
CA THR A 138 11.87 -0.36 24.75
C THR A 138 13.13 -0.54 23.92
N ASP A 139 13.13 -0.14 22.65
CA ASP A 139 14.24 -0.34 21.72
C ASP A 139 14.88 0.97 21.22
N ASN A 140 14.32 2.12 21.62
CA ASN A 140 14.74 3.46 21.20
C ASN A 140 14.73 3.69 19.67
N LYS A 141 14.03 2.84 18.91
CA LYS A 141 13.85 2.98 17.45
C LYS A 141 12.52 3.63 17.15
N TYR A 142 12.43 4.29 15.98
CA TYR A 142 11.17 4.81 15.50
C TYR A 142 10.27 3.69 14.99
N HIS A 143 8.99 3.79 15.36
CA HIS A 143 7.93 2.92 14.90
C HIS A 143 6.71 3.74 14.50
N ILE A 144 5.85 3.14 13.68
CA ILE A 144 4.52 3.68 13.39
C ILE A 144 3.53 2.98 14.30
N TYR A 145 2.83 3.75 15.11
CA TYR A 145 1.79 3.26 16.00
C TYR A 145 0.42 3.49 15.37
N ALA A 146 -0.38 2.44 15.32
CA ALA A 146 -1.79 2.48 14.96
C ALA A 146 -2.64 2.21 16.20
N THR A 147 -3.85 2.76 16.25
CA THR A 147 -4.81 2.45 17.31
C THR A 147 -5.83 1.44 16.80
N VAL A 148 -5.81 0.25 17.40
CA VAL A 148 -6.67 -0.90 17.10
C VAL A 148 -7.41 -1.28 18.37
N ALA A 149 -8.75 -1.31 18.35
CA ALA A 149 -9.57 -1.63 19.52
C ALA A 149 -9.19 -0.87 20.81
N LYS A 150 -8.91 0.44 20.70
CA LYS A 150 -8.44 1.33 21.79
C LYS A 150 -7.05 1.00 22.37
N LYS A 151 -6.29 0.12 21.73
CA LYS A 151 -4.91 -0.20 22.08
C LYS A 151 -3.94 0.25 20.98
N GLN A 152 -2.74 0.66 21.36
CA GLN A 152 -1.69 0.97 20.39
C GLN A 152 -0.98 -0.30 19.97
N ILE A 153 -0.74 -0.44 18.67
CA ILE A 153 0.09 -1.49 18.09
C ILE A 153 1.18 -0.86 17.24
N ILE A 154 2.35 -1.50 17.18
CA ILE A 154 3.38 -1.18 16.19
C ILE A 154 2.92 -1.76 14.85
N LEU A 155 2.60 -0.89 13.90
CA LEU A 155 2.17 -1.28 12.57
C LEU A 155 3.33 -1.92 11.81
N ASN A 156 3.10 -3.11 11.23
CA ASN A 156 4.09 -3.78 10.39
C ASN A 156 3.65 -3.87 8.93
N ARG A 157 2.37 -4.17 8.70
CA ARG A 157 1.81 -4.37 7.35
C ARG A 157 0.38 -3.87 7.27
N VAL A 158 0.06 -3.24 6.15
CA VAL A 158 -1.32 -3.03 5.70
C VAL A 158 -1.53 -3.86 4.44
N PHE A 159 -2.63 -4.60 4.37
CA PHE A 159 -3.03 -5.33 3.17
C PHE A 159 -4.39 -4.87 2.68
N LEU A 160 -4.50 -4.52 1.41
CA LEU A 160 -5.76 -4.09 0.79
C LEU A 160 -6.30 -5.21 -0.10
N ARG A 161 -7.44 -5.79 0.31
CA ARG A 161 -8.20 -6.71 -0.54
C ARG A 161 -9.02 -5.90 -1.53
N ILE A 162 -8.68 -6.01 -2.81
CA ILE A 162 -9.37 -5.29 -3.89
C ILE A 162 -10.08 -6.31 -4.78
N GLU A 163 -11.39 -6.16 -4.96
CA GLU A 163 -12.18 -7.03 -5.83
C GLU A 163 -13.06 -6.20 -6.76
N GLY A 164 -12.63 -6.10 -8.02
CA GLY A 164 -13.31 -5.29 -9.03
C GLY A 164 -13.15 -3.78 -8.77
N GLY A 165 -14.13 -3.02 -9.25
CA GLY A 165 -14.03 -1.56 -9.35
C GLY A 165 -13.44 -1.12 -10.68
N SER A 166 -13.43 0.19 -10.88
CA SER A 166 -12.74 0.78 -12.02
C SER A 166 -11.26 0.87 -11.72
N PHE A 167 -10.45 0.90 -12.77
CA PHE A 167 -9.02 1.14 -12.68
C PHE A 167 -8.72 2.37 -11.78
N TRP A 168 -9.59 3.37 -11.90
CA TRP A 168 -9.59 4.59 -11.14
C TRP A 168 -10.18 4.39 -9.71
N ILE A 169 -11.38 3.82 -9.57
CA ILE A 169 -12.02 3.64 -8.25
C ILE A 169 -11.97 2.15 -7.89
N PRO A 170 -10.90 1.66 -7.22
CA PRO A 170 -10.84 0.28 -6.80
C PRO A 170 -11.92 0.01 -5.75
N ASN A 171 -12.57 -1.14 -5.84
CA ASN A 171 -13.47 -1.59 -4.78
C ASN A 171 -12.64 -2.32 -3.71
N VAL A 172 -12.31 -1.61 -2.63
CA VAL A 172 -11.61 -2.18 -1.48
C VAL A 172 -12.62 -2.92 -0.60
N VAL A 173 -12.54 -4.26 -0.61
CA VAL A 173 -13.43 -5.12 0.18
C VAL A 173 -13.11 -4.99 1.66
N TYR A 174 -11.82 -5.00 2.00
CA TYR A 174 -11.31 -4.72 3.34
C TYR A 174 -9.86 -4.24 3.29
N ALA A 175 -9.48 -3.48 4.31
CA ALA A 175 -8.10 -3.29 4.71
C ALA A 175 -7.81 -4.21 5.91
N GLU A 176 -6.68 -4.90 5.88
CA GLU A 176 -6.15 -5.68 6.99
C GLU A 176 -4.92 -4.95 7.54
N ILE A 177 -4.93 -4.67 8.83
CA ILE A 177 -3.79 -4.13 9.56
C ILE A 177 -3.20 -5.27 10.38
N LYS A 178 -1.89 -5.46 10.20
CA LYS A 178 -1.09 -6.40 10.97
C LYS A 178 0.03 -5.64 11.67
N GLY A 179 0.14 -5.87 12.97
CA GLY A 179 1.11 -5.21 13.81
C GLY A 179 1.51 -6.07 15.00
N THR A 180 2.30 -5.49 15.89
CA THR A 180 2.77 -6.12 17.12
C THR A 180 2.31 -5.28 18.31
N ASP A 181 1.73 -5.93 19.32
CA ASP A 181 1.45 -5.31 20.61
C ASP A 181 2.77 -4.97 21.32
N PRO A 182 3.04 -3.69 21.64
CA PRO A 182 4.34 -3.26 22.15
C PRO A 182 4.64 -3.78 23.56
N ASP A 183 3.62 -4.15 24.34
CA ASP A 183 3.78 -4.62 25.72
C ASP A 183 4.05 -6.13 25.76
N THR A 184 3.37 -6.88 24.89
CA THR A 184 3.40 -8.36 24.91
C THR A 184 4.23 -8.98 23.80
N GLY A 185 4.58 -8.21 22.76
CA GLY A 185 5.25 -8.71 21.56
C GLY A 185 4.37 -9.61 20.69
N LYS A 186 3.08 -9.75 21.00
CA LYS A 186 2.16 -10.61 20.24
C LYS A 186 1.69 -9.92 18.97
N GLU A 187 1.51 -10.72 17.92
CA GLU A 187 0.93 -10.25 16.68
C GLU A 187 -0.56 -9.88 16.87
N VAL A 188 -0.95 -8.74 16.32
CA VAL A 188 -2.32 -8.25 16.27
C VAL A 188 -2.71 -8.09 14.82
N VAL A 189 -3.88 -8.63 14.45
CA VAL A 189 -4.46 -8.50 13.12
C VAL A 189 -5.89 -7.99 13.24
N GLU A 190 -6.21 -6.91 12.53
CA GLU A 190 -7.56 -6.35 12.43
C GLU A 190 -7.94 -6.15 10.96
N ARG A 191 -9.22 -6.38 10.64
CA ARG A 191 -9.78 -6.02 9.33
C ARG A 191 -10.92 -5.02 9.50
N PHE A 192 -10.97 -4.04 8.61
CA PHE A 192 -12.08 -3.10 8.53
C PHE A 192 -12.38 -2.76 7.07
N LYS A 193 -13.60 -2.30 6.81
CA LYS A 193 -13.97 -1.75 5.50
C LYS A 193 -13.64 -0.24 5.49
N PRO A 194 -12.73 0.22 4.63
CA PRO A 194 -12.38 1.64 4.54
C PRO A 194 -13.52 2.49 3.99
#